data_AF-A0A938EHD6-F1
#
_entry.id   AF-A0A938EHD6-F1
#
_cell.length_a   1.000
_cell.length_b   1.000
_cell.length_c   1.000
_cell.angle_alpha   90.00
_cell.angle_beta   90.00
_cell.angle_gamma   90.00
#
_symmetry.space_group_name_H-M   'P 1'
#
loop_
_entity.id
_entity.type
_entity.pdbx_description
1 polymer ?
#
loop_
_entity_poly.entity_id
_entity_poly.type
_entity_poly.pdbx_seq_one_letter_code
_entity_poly.pdbx_strand_id
1 'polypeptide(L)'
;MTNKIASKTLGWLLFGGGIVGWFSSFTLTVDKIKLLEDPNYISSCNVNSILACGNIVKTSQASIFGFPNSLIGVSSFPILALIGVFILLNGHVFKWMLQIIALVSGLATVFVSWLVFQSIYVIEIL
;
A
#
# COMPACT_ATOMS: atom_id res chain seq x y z
N MET A 1 -15.78 5.84 -31.70
CA MET A 1 -16.34 5.30 -30.43
C MET A 1 -15.53 5.83 -29.26
N THR A 2 -15.71 7.11 -28.92
CA THR A 2 -15.01 7.83 -27.84
C THR A 2 -15.72 7.60 -26.51
N ASN A 3 -15.54 6.41 -25.95
CA ASN A 3 -15.98 6.15 -24.59
C ASN A 3 -14.95 6.78 -23.63
N LYS A 4 -15.26 7.95 -23.07
CA LYS A 4 -14.53 8.53 -21.93
C LYS A 4 -14.74 7.61 -20.72
N ILE A 5 -13.95 6.55 -20.59
CA ILE A 5 -14.12 5.53 -19.54
C ILE A 5 -13.57 6.02 -18.20
N ALA A 6 -12.57 6.91 -18.22
CA ALA A 6 -11.93 7.41 -17.02
C ALA A 6 -12.40 8.85 -16.72
N SER A 7 -13.00 9.06 -15.55
CA SER A 7 -13.37 10.38 -15.04
C SER A 7 -12.16 11.09 -14.43
N LYS A 8 -12.18 12.43 -14.38
CA LYS A 8 -11.14 13.20 -13.66
C LYS A 8 -11.10 12.84 -12.17
N THR A 9 -12.24 12.47 -11.59
CA THR A 9 -12.34 11.96 -10.22
C THR A 9 -11.49 10.70 -10.04
N LEU A 10 -11.56 9.74 -10.97
CA LEU A 10 -10.71 8.55 -10.93
C LEU A 10 -9.23 8.92 -11.04
N GLY A 11 -8.88 9.88 -11.90
CA GLY A 11 -7.51 10.39 -12.02
C GLY A 11 -6.97 10.95 -10.69
N TRP A 12 -7.75 11.79 -10.00
CA TRP A 12 -7.40 12.32 -8.69
C TRP A 12 -7.31 11.25 -7.60
N LEU A 13 -8.21 10.27 -7.59
CA LEU A 13 -8.18 9.16 -6.65
C LEU A 13 -6.90 8.32 -6.81
N LEU A 14 -6.56 7.96 -8.04
CA LEU A 14 -5.35 7.17 -8.33
C LEU A 14 -4.07 7.95 -8.03
N PHE A 15 -4.04 9.24 -8.39
CA PHE A 15 -2.90 10.10 -8.11
C PHE A 15 -2.71 10.31 -6.59
N GLY A 16 -3.72 10.83 -5.91
CA GLY A 16 -3.66 11.12 -4.48
C GLY A 16 -3.45 9.85 -3.65
N GLY A 17 -4.23 8.80 -3.92
CA GLY A 17 -4.10 7.51 -3.25
C GLY A 17 -2.74 6.85 -3.51
N GLY A 18 -2.21 6.94 -4.73
CA GLY A 18 -0.88 6.47 -5.08
C GLY A 18 0.23 7.20 -4.31
N ILE A 19 0.16 8.53 -4.21
CA ILE A 19 1.14 9.31 -3.44
C ILE A 19 1.10 8.95 -1.96
N VAL A 20 -0.09 8.96 -1.34
CA VAL A 20 -0.25 8.64 0.09
C VAL A 20 0.18 7.21 0.40
N GLY A 21 -0.21 6.25 -0.44
CA GLY A 21 0.15 4.85 -0.29
C GLY A 21 1.66 4.62 -0.43
N TRP A 22 2.31 5.33 -1.36
CA TRP A 22 3.76 5.26 -1.54
C TRP A 22 4.50 5.78 -0.31
N PHE A 23 4.14 6.97 0.20
CA PHE A 23 4.77 7.52 1.42
C PHE A 23 4.57 6.61 2.63
N SER A 24 3.37 6.07 2.81
CA SER A 24 3.06 5.14 3.90
C SER A 24 3.91 3.86 3.81
N SER A 25 3.98 3.26 2.62
CA SER A 25 4.74 2.02 2.40
C SER A 25 6.24 2.24 2.54
N PHE A 26 6.75 3.36 2.00
CA PHE A 26 8.16 3.72 2.07
C PHE A 26 8.60 3.96 3.51
N THR A 27 7.82 4.71 4.28
CA THR A 27 8.10 4.95 5.70
C THR A 27 8.15 3.64 6.48
N LEU A 28 7.21 2.72 6.20
CA LEU A 28 7.18 1.40 6.83
C LEU A 28 8.40 0.54 6.47
N THR A 29 8.87 0.60 5.22
CA THR A 29 10.10 -0.07 4.79
C THR A 29 11.33 0.51 5.51
N VAL A 30 11.46 1.84 5.59
CA VAL A 30 12.57 2.50 6.30
C VAL A 30 12.57 2.15 7.78
N ASP A 31 11.40 2.18 8.43
CA ASP A 31 11.28 1.81 9.83
C ASP A 31 11.66 0.34 10.07
N LYS A 32 11.29 -0.59 9.17
CA LYS A 32 11.74 -1.98 9.24
C LYS A 32 13.26 -2.09 9.17
N ILE A 33 13.91 -1.34 8.27
CA ILE A 33 15.39 -1.37 8.11
C ILE A 33 16.06 -0.88 9.40
N LYS A 34 15.66 0.28 9.91
CA LYS A 34 16.23 0.83 11.15
C LYS A 34 16.03 -0.09 12.35
N LEU A 35 14.91 -0.81 12.40
CA LEU A 35 14.61 -1.77 13.45
C LEU A 35 15.44 -3.06 13.35
N LEU A 36 15.93 -3.40 12.16
CA LEU A 36 16.90 -4.48 11.95
C LEU A 36 18.32 -4.05 12.38
N GLU A 37 18.64 -2.76 12.27
CA GLU A 37 19.92 -2.17 12.71
C GLU A 37 19.95 -1.95 14.24
N ASP A 38 18.88 -1.40 14.80
CA ASP A 38 18.70 -1.17 16.23
C ASP A 38 17.34 -1.72 16.70
N PRO A 39 17.30 -2.84 17.43
CA PRO A 39 16.06 -3.42 17.96
C PRO A 39 15.26 -2.49 18.88
N ASN A 40 15.90 -1.46 19.46
CA ASN A 40 15.30 -0.46 20.33
C ASN A 40 14.81 0.79 19.58
N TYR A 41 14.97 0.83 18.25
CA TYR A 41 14.48 1.93 17.43
C TYR A 41 12.96 2.09 17.57
N ILE A 42 12.53 3.31 17.87
CA ILE A 42 11.12 3.68 17.97
C ILE A 42 10.63 4.09 16.57
N SER A 43 9.76 3.27 15.98
CA SER A 43 9.20 3.52 14.65
C SER A 43 8.41 4.82 14.59
N SER A 44 8.43 5.46 13.42
CA SER A 44 7.79 6.76 13.17
C SER A 44 6.26 6.68 13.27
N CYS A 45 5.68 5.51 13.00
CA CYS A 45 4.25 5.26 13.15
C CYS A 45 3.85 4.60 14.49
N ASN A 46 4.74 4.63 15.49
CA ASN A 46 4.40 4.17 16.84
C ASN A 46 3.61 5.26 17.59
N VAL A 47 2.31 5.04 17.79
CA VAL A 47 1.42 6.01 18.48
C VAL A 47 1.28 5.67 19.96
N ASN A 48 1.24 4.39 20.31
CA ASN A 48 1.22 3.88 21.68
C ASN A 48 1.66 2.40 21.73
N SER A 49 1.75 1.80 22.92
CA SER A 49 2.21 0.40 23.10
C SER A 49 1.32 -0.67 22.46
N ILE A 50 0.09 -0.33 22.09
CA ILE A 50 -0.91 -1.21 21.47
C ILE A 50 -0.86 -0.98 19.93
N LEU A 51 -0.95 0.28 19.47
CA LEU A 51 -0.69 0.75 18.10
C LEU A 51 0.82 0.95 17.84
N ALA A 52 1.61 -0.07 18.14
CA ALA A 52 3.03 -0.08 17.88
C ALA A 52 3.30 -0.71 16.52
N CYS A 53 3.34 0.13 15.47
CA CYS A 53 3.82 -0.25 14.14
C CYS A 53 5.07 -1.15 14.18
N GLY A 54 6.02 -0.86 15.08
CA GLY A 54 7.26 -1.61 15.24
C GLY A 54 7.07 -3.07 15.67
N ASN A 55 6.03 -3.39 16.46
CA ASN A 55 5.77 -4.76 16.92
C ASN A 55 5.16 -5.61 15.79
N ILE A 56 4.22 -5.06 15.04
CA ILE A 56 3.56 -5.76 13.92
C ILE A 56 4.58 -6.03 12.80
N VAL A 57 5.42 -5.04 12.50
CA VAL A 57 6.42 -5.09 11.43
C VAL A 57 7.53 -6.12 11.71
N LYS A 58 7.75 -6.55 12.96
CA LYS A 58 8.70 -7.63 13.33
C LYS A 58 8.16 -9.04 13.08
N THR A 59 6.85 -9.21 12.89
CA THR A 59 6.23 -10.54 12.77
C THR A 59 6.54 -11.23 11.44
N SER A 60 6.44 -12.55 11.39
CA SER A 60 6.63 -13.31 10.15
C SER A 60 5.54 -13.02 9.12
N GLN A 61 4.34 -12.65 9.57
CA GLN A 61 3.23 -12.20 8.72
C GLN A 61 3.56 -10.91 7.96
N ALA A 62 4.45 -10.07 8.47
CA ALA A 62 4.92 -8.87 7.78
C ALA A 62 5.87 -9.17 6.60
N SER A 63 6.30 -10.42 6.43
CA SER A 63 7.22 -10.86 5.37
C SER A 63 6.88 -12.24 4.79
N ILE A 64 5.61 -12.47 4.45
CA ILE A 64 5.10 -13.79 4.02
C ILE A 64 5.76 -14.28 2.73
N PHE A 65 6.13 -13.35 1.84
CA PHE A 65 6.78 -13.67 0.57
C PHE A 65 8.31 -13.73 0.68
N GLY A 66 8.87 -13.74 1.89
CA GLY A 66 10.32 -13.74 2.14
C GLY A 66 10.96 -12.35 2.10
N PHE A 67 10.17 -11.30 1.87
CA PHE A 67 10.58 -9.90 1.93
C PHE A 67 9.49 -9.05 2.60
N PRO A 68 9.79 -7.84 3.09
CA PRO A 68 8.79 -6.98 3.72
C PRO A 68 7.61 -6.70 2.79
N ASN A 69 6.38 -7.01 3.22
CA ASN A 69 5.18 -6.79 2.41
C ASN A 69 5.04 -5.32 1.96
N SER A 70 5.60 -4.36 2.71
CA SER A 70 5.64 -2.94 2.36
C SER A 70 6.34 -2.65 1.02
N LEU A 71 7.27 -3.49 0.57
CA LEU A 71 7.91 -3.34 -0.74
C LEU A 71 6.95 -3.54 -1.91
N ILE A 72 5.87 -4.31 -1.72
CA ILE A 72 4.80 -4.42 -2.72
C ILE A 72 4.13 -3.05 -2.90
N GLY A 73 3.89 -2.33 -1.81
CA GLY A 73 3.36 -0.96 -1.86
C GLY A 73 4.33 0.01 -2.52
N VAL A 74 5.60 -0.01 -2.11
CA VAL A 74 6.65 0.87 -2.69
C VAL A 74 6.76 0.72 -4.21
N SER A 75 6.60 -0.50 -4.73
CA SER A 75 6.67 -0.77 -6.18
C SER A 75 5.37 -0.48 -6.93
N SER A 76 4.20 -0.70 -6.33
CA SER A 76 2.91 -0.60 -7.02
C SER A 76 2.26 0.79 -6.96
N PHE A 77 2.35 1.51 -5.85
CA PHE A 77 1.70 2.81 -5.67
C PHE A 77 2.19 3.90 -6.64
N PRO A 78 3.50 4.01 -7.00
CA PRO A 78 3.95 4.96 -8.01
C PRO A 78 3.30 4.72 -9.37
N ILE A 79 3.07 3.46 -9.74
CA ILE A 79 2.42 3.09 -11.00
C ILE A 79 0.99 3.62 -11.02
N LEU A 80 0.24 3.45 -9.92
CA LEU A 80 -1.10 4.01 -9.78
C LEU A 80 -1.09 5.54 -9.86
N ALA A 81 -0.10 6.19 -9.23
CA ALA A 81 0.03 7.64 -9.28
C ALA A 81 0.27 8.14 -10.71
N LEU A 82 1.16 7.49 -11.46
CA LEU A 82 1.44 7.82 -12.85
C LEU A 82 0.22 7.64 -13.76
N ILE A 83 -0.54 6.56 -13.57
CA ILE A 83 -1.79 6.33 -14.30
C ILE A 83 -2.82 7.42 -13.96
N GLY A 84 -2.89 7.85 -12.69
CA GLY A 84 -3.71 8.97 -12.25
C GLY A 84 -3.36 10.28 -12.99
N VAL A 85 -2.08 10.63 -13.05
CA VAL A 85 -1.60 11.80 -13.81
C VAL A 85 -1.95 11.67 -15.29
N PHE A 86 -1.74 10.51 -15.89
CA PHE A 86 -2.06 10.29 -17.30
C PHE A 86 -3.55 10.51 -17.61
N ILE A 87 -4.45 10.07 -16.72
CA ILE A 87 -5.90 10.34 -16.83
C ILE A 87 -6.19 11.84 -16.68
N LEU A 88 -5.53 12.52 -15.73
CA LEU A 88 -5.72 13.95 -15.48
C LEU A 88 -5.27 14.83 -16.65
N LEU A 89 -4.24 14.39 -17.39
CA LEU A 89 -3.77 14.99 -18.64
C LEU A 89 -4.63 14.64 -19.86
N ASN A 90 -5.84 14.09 -19.64
CA ASN A 90 -6.76 13.66 -20.69
C ASN A 90 -6.20 12.53 -21.58
N GLY A 91 -5.27 11.73 -21.07
CA GLY A 91 -4.75 10.55 -21.75
C GLY A 91 -5.84 9.48 -21.99
N HIS A 92 -5.72 8.76 -23.10
CA HIS A 92 -6.63 7.67 -23.43
C HIS A 92 -6.21 6.39 -22.71
N VAL A 93 -7.03 5.95 -21.76
CA VAL A 93 -6.84 4.70 -21.02
C VAL A 93 -7.72 3.60 -21.61
N PHE A 94 -7.13 2.46 -21.92
CA PHE A 94 -7.88 1.29 -22.40
C PHE A 94 -8.73 0.66 -21.30
N LYS A 95 -9.92 0.14 -21.67
CA LYS A 95 -10.84 -0.54 -20.72
C LYS A 95 -10.16 -1.69 -19.98
N TRP A 96 -9.39 -2.51 -20.68
CA TRP A 96 -8.72 -3.68 -20.09
C TRP A 96 -7.71 -3.27 -19.00
N MET A 97 -7.03 -2.13 -19.17
CA MET A 97 -6.11 -1.61 -18.17
C MET A 97 -6.84 -1.26 -16.87
N LEU A 98 -8.03 -0.64 -16.97
CA LEU A 98 -8.86 -0.36 -15.80
C LEU A 98 -9.40 -1.63 -15.13
N GLN A 99 -9.72 -2.66 -15.91
CA GLN A 99 -10.15 -3.96 -15.37
C GLN A 99 -9.01 -4.64 -14.60
N ILE A 100 -7.78 -4.58 -15.11
CA ILE A 100 -6.60 -5.11 -14.38
C ILE A 100 -6.36 -4.32 -13.10
N ILE A 101 -6.40 -2.99 -13.14
CA ILE A 101 -6.22 -2.16 -11.94
C ILE A 101 -7.29 -2.50 -10.90
N ALA A 102 -8.55 -2.65 -11.31
CA ALA A 102 -9.65 -3.03 -10.42
C ALA A 102 -9.44 -4.42 -9.81
N LEU A 103 -9.04 -5.40 -10.64
CA LEU A 103 -8.77 -6.76 -10.18
C LEU A 103 -7.62 -6.80 -9.17
N VAL A 104 -6.48 -6.18 -9.49
CA VAL A 104 -5.30 -6.15 -8.63
C VAL A 104 -5.60 -5.40 -7.33
N SER A 105 -6.31 -4.28 -7.40
CA SER A 105 -6.72 -3.53 -6.20
C SER A 105 -7.69 -4.35 -5.34
N GLY A 106 -8.58 -5.12 -5.96
CA GLY A 106 -9.47 -6.05 -5.26
C GLY A 106 -8.69 -7.14 -4.53
N LEU A 107 -7.74 -7.78 -5.21
CA LEU A 107 -6.85 -8.79 -4.59
C LEU A 107 -6.02 -8.20 -3.45
N ALA A 108 -5.47 -6.99 -3.63
CA ALA A 108 -4.75 -6.28 -2.59
C ALA A 108 -5.64 -5.99 -1.37
N THR A 109 -6.90 -5.61 -1.60
CA THR A 109 -7.87 -5.36 -0.52
C THR A 109 -8.18 -6.64 0.27
N VAL A 110 -8.34 -7.76 -0.42
CA VAL A 110 -8.52 -9.08 0.22
C VAL A 110 -7.29 -9.45 1.05
N PHE A 111 -6.09 -9.27 0.49
CA PHE A 111 -4.83 -9.55 1.17
C PHE A 111 -4.65 -8.69 2.42
N VAL A 112 -4.88 -7.38 2.33
CA VAL A 112 -4.79 -6.45 3.47
C VAL A 112 -5.84 -6.80 4.53
N SER A 113 -7.08 -7.10 4.13
CA SER A 113 -8.14 -7.53 5.07
C SER A 113 -7.73 -8.79 5.82
N TRP A 114 -7.09 -9.74 5.14
CA TRP A 114 -6.57 -10.94 5.78
C TRP A 114 -5.41 -10.65 6.73
N LEU A 115 -4.48 -9.75 6.37
CA LEU A 115 -3.42 -9.31 7.28
C LEU A 115 -3.95 -8.60 8.53
N VAL A 116 -5.00 -7.79 8.39
CA VAL A 116 -5.70 -7.15 9.52
C VAL A 116 -6.30 -8.23 10.42
N PHE A 117 -6.98 -9.22 9.84
CA PHE A 117 -7.52 -10.35 10.60
C PHE A 117 -6.42 -11.10 11.36
N GLN A 118 -5.27 -11.39 10.71
CA GLN A 118 -4.13 -12.01 11.38
C GLN A 118 -3.63 -11.15 12.55
N SER A 119 -3.48 -9.84 12.33
CA SER A 119 -2.98 -8.90 13.35
C SER A 119 -3.88 -8.89 14.59
N ILE A 120 -5.20 -8.84 14.40
CA ILE A 120 -6.18 -8.75 15.50
C ILE A 120 -6.36 -10.10 16.21
N TYR A 121 -6.56 -11.19 15.47
CA TYR A 121 -7.04 -12.45 16.05
C TYR A 121 -5.96 -13.50 16.29
N VAL A 122 -4.79 -13.34 15.69
CA VAL A 122 -3.69 -14.33 15.80
C VAL A 122 -2.51 -13.74 16.55
N ILE A 123 -2.17 -12.49 16.26
CA ILE A 123 -1.04 -11.80 16.88
C ILE A 123 -1.49 -11.02 18.13
N GLU A 124 -2.80 -10.77 18.27
CA GLU A 124 -3.43 -10.09 19.43
C GLU A 124 -2.88 -8.68 19.70
N ILE A 125 -2.52 -7.95 18.65
CA ILE A 125 -2.04 -6.57 18.72
C ILE A 125 -3.05 -5.65 18.01
N LEU A 126 -3.40 -4.52 18.65
CA LEU A 126 -4.31 -3.50 18.09
C LEU A 126 -3.64 -2.13 17.91
#